data_AF-A0A443SC35-F1
#
_entry.id   AF-A0A443SC35-F1
#
_cell.length_a   1.000
_cell.length_b   1.000
_cell.length_c   1.000
_cell.angle_alpha   90.00
_cell.angle_beta   90.00
_cell.angle_gamma   90.00
#
_symmetry.space_group_name_H-M   'P 1'
#
loop_
_entity.id
_entity.type
_entity.pdbx_description
1 polymer ?
#
loop_
_entity_poly.entity_id
_entity_poly.type
_entity_poly.pdbx_seq_one_letter_code
_entity_poly.pdbx_strand_id
1 'polypeptide(L)'
;MNTYRLIFVVLLFSCVVSEDDERKPIYNIAHMVNSIAEVDQYLNAGANAIETDIYFDSNGNATHTFHGYPCDCFRICDLSEKVEKFLKYIDDITTEGKCCLKF
;
A
#
# COMPACT_ATOMS: atom_id res chain seq x y z
N MET A 1 44.54 -1.82 -34.71
CA MET A 1 43.17 -2.16 -34.22
C MET A 1 42.34 -0.90 -34.34
N ASN A 2 41.31 -0.89 -35.18
CA ASN A 2 40.64 0.33 -35.63
C ASN A 2 39.75 0.88 -34.49
N THR A 3 39.89 2.16 -34.14
CA THR A 3 39.20 2.81 -32.99
C THR A 3 37.68 2.69 -33.10
N TYR A 4 37.14 2.70 -34.31
CA TYR A 4 35.72 2.48 -34.61
C TYR A 4 35.21 1.09 -34.23
N ARG A 5 36.07 0.07 -34.25
CA ARG A 5 35.74 -1.31 -33.84
C ARG A 5 35.58 -1.43 -32.32
N LEU A 6 36.32 -0.62 -31.55
CA LEU A 6 36.23 -0.62 -30.08
C LEU A 6 34.93 0.07 -29.62
N ILE A 7 34.58 1.19 -30.25
CA ILE A 7 33.37 1.97 -29.93
C ILE A 7 32.09 1.15 -30.19
N PHE A 8 32.05 0.37 -31.27
CA PHE A 8 30.91 -0.48 -31.60
C PHE A 8 30.67 -1.61 -30.59
N VAL A 9 31.74 -2.18 -30.02
CA VAL A 9 31.64 -3.24 -29.00
C VAL A 9 31.13 -2.70 -27.67
N VAL A 10 31.52 -1.46 -27.31
CA VAL A 10 31.03 -0.81 -26.08
C VAL A 10 29.55 -0.45 -26.18
N LEU A 11 29.09 0.07 -27.32
CA LEU A 11 27.68 0.45 -27.55
C LEU A 11 26.71 -0.74 -27.54
N LEU A 12 27.16 -1.93 -27.98
CA LEU A 12 26.36 -3.15 -27.93
C LEU A 12 26.21 -3.70 -26.49
N PHE A 13 27.16 -3.37 -25.60
CA PHE A 13 27.13 -3.78 -24.20
C PHE A 13 26.31 -2.84 -23.29
N SER A 14 25.98 -1.63 -23.76
CA SER A 14 25.11 -0.68 -23.03
C SER A 14 23.62 -1.01 -23.15
N CYS A 15 23.25 -2.04 -23.91
CA CYS A 15 21.90 -2.58 -23.90
C CYS A 15 21.74 -3.34 -22.57
N VAL A 16 21.49 -2.61 -21.50
CA VAL A 16 21.06 -3.17 -20.23
C VAL A 16 19.75 -3.91 -20.52
N VAL A 17 19.82 -5.23 -20.58
CA VAL A 17 18.64 -6.08 -20.56
C VAL A 17 17.95 -5.77 -19.23
N SER A 18 16.81 -5.09 -19.26
CA SER A 18 15.95 -5.08 -18.08
C SER A 18 15.45 -6.51 -17.92
N GLU A 19 15.90 -7.22 -16.88
CA GLU A 19 15.22 -8.45 -16.49
C GLU A 19 13.81 -8.07 -16.08
N ASP A 20 12.84 -8.44 -16.91
CA ASP A 20 11.43 -8.35 -16.56
C ASP A 20 11.17 -9.42 -15.49
N ASP A 21 10.60 -9.01 -14.36
CA ASP A 21 10.34 -9.93 -13.27
C ASP A 21 9.12 -10.78 -13.60
N GLU A 22 9.34 -11.99 -14.11
CA GLU A 22 8.28 -12.92 -14.52
C GLU A 22 7.50 -13.53 -13.32
N ARG A 23 7.88 -13.22 -12.08
CA ARG A 23 7.16 -13.73 -10.90
C ARG A 23 5.75 -13.14 -10.85
N LYS A 24 4.77 -13.96 -10.47
CA LYS A 24 3.40 -13.49 -10.27
C LYS A 24 3.36 -12.43 -9.16
N PRO A 25 2.88 -11.19 -9.41
CA PRO A 25 2.71 -10.21 -8.36
C PRO A 25 1.61 -10.65 -7.39
N ILE A 26 1.85 -10.48 -6.09
CA ILE A 26 0.92 -10.84 -5.02
C ILE A 26 0.55 -9.59 -4.22
N TYR A 27 -0.75 -9.39 -4.02
CA TYR A 27 -1.26 -8.43 -3.03
C TYR A 27 -1.44 -9.15 -1.69
N ASN A 28 -0.65 -8.73 -0.71
CA ASN A 28 -0.80 -9.12 0.69
C ASN A 28 -1.68 -8.07 1.36
N ILE A 29 -2.98 -8.36 1.41
CA ILE A 29 -4.02 -7.44 1.87
C ILE A 29 -4.26 -7.67 3.36
N ALA A 30 -3.95 -6.70 4.20
CA ALA A 30 -4.26 -6.76 5.62
C ALA A 30 -5.77 -6.56 5.85
N HIS A 31 -6.39 -7.47 6.60
CA HIS A 31 -7.84 -7.50 6.83
C HIS A 31 -8.28 -6.65 8.03
N MET A 32 -9.41 -5.97 7.90
CA MET A 32 -10.10 -5.19 8.94
C MET A 32 -9.20 -4.09 9.52
N VAL A 33 -8.55 -3.31 8.66
CA VAL A 33 -7.68 -2.19 9.03
C VAL A 33 -8.52 -0.93 9.15
N ASN A 34 -9.10 -0.72 10.32
CA ASN A 34 -10.11 0.33 10.55
C ASN A 34 -9.60 1.53 11.36
N SER A 35 -8.34 1.53 11.78
CA SER A 35 -7.70 2.67 12.42
C SER A 35 -6.38 3.05 11.77
N ILE A 36 -5.99 4.32 11.88
CA ILE A 36 -4.71 4.83 11.34
C ILE A 36 -3.52 4.08 11.96
N ALA A 37 -3.60 3.74 13.24
CA ALA A 37 -2.55 2.96 13.90
C ALA A 37 -2.38 1.56 13.29
N GLU A 38 -3.48 0.92 12.88
CA GLU A 38 -3.43 -0.37 12.20
C GLU A 38 -2.86 -0.26 10.78
N VAL A 39 -3.10 0.86 10.07
CA VAL A 39 -2.48 1.12 8.76
C VAL A 39 -0.97 1.03 8.89
N ASP A 40 -0.38 1.77 9.82
CA ASP A 40 1.06 1.75 10.05
C ASP A 40 1.53 0.37 10.50
N GLN A 41 0.81 -0.26 11.43
CA GLN A 41 1.17 -1.58 11.95
C GLN A 41 1.28 -2.62 10.82
N TYR A 42 0.28 -2.71 9.95
CA TYR A 42 0.21 -3.76 8.95
C TYR A 42 1.10 -3.48 7.73
N LEU A 43 1.24 -2.22 7.32
CA LEU A 43 2.21 -1.85 6.28
C LEU A 43 3.65 -2.14 6.75
N ASN A 44 3.99 -1.80 8.00
CA ASN A 44 5.30 -2.13 8.59
C ASN A 44 5.52 -3.65 8.76
N ALA A 45 4.45 -4.43 8.89
CA ALA A 45 4.52 -5.89 8.94
C ALA A 45 4.67 -6.55 7.55
N GLY A 46 4.67 -5.77 6.45
CA GLY A 46 4.87 -6.26 5.08
C GLY A 46 3.59 -6.44 4.27
N ALA A 47 2.46 -5.87 4.70
CA ALA A 47 1.32 -5.71 3.81
C ALA A 47 1.64 -4.68 2.71
N ASN A 48 1.19 -4.94 1.49
CA ASN A 48 1.29 -3.98 0.38
C ASN A 48 -0.09 -3.44 -0.05
N ALA A 49 -1.14 -3.84 0.67
CA ALA A 49 -2.50 -3.36 0.55
C ALA A 49 -3.21 -3.55 1.90
N ILE A 50 -4.29 -2.80 2.09
CA ILE A 50 -5.17 -2.93 3.25
C ILE A 50 -6.61 -3.05 2.78
N GLU A 51 -7.44 -3.66 3.62
CA GLU A 51 -8.89 -3.68 3.52
C GLU A 51 -9.46 -2.94 4.74
N THR A 52 -10.52 -2.17 4.54
CA THR A 52 -11.11 -1.27 5.53
C THR A 52 -12.63 -1.27 5.38
N ASP A 53 -13.33 -1.52 6.47
CA ASP A 53 -14.79 -1.50 6.53
C ASP A 53 -15.31 -0.07 6.59
N ILE A 54 -16.31 0.28 5.76
CA ILE A 54 -16.95 1.60 5.79
C ILE A 54 -18.35 1.49 6.41
N TYR A 55 -18.54 2.14 7.54
CA TYR A 55 -19.83 2.25 8.20
C TYR A 55 -20.65 3.41 7.64
N PHE A 56 -21.88 3.10 7.25
CA PHE A 56 -22.88 4.06 6.80
C PHE A 56 -23.93 4.31 7.88
N ASP A 57 -24.27 5.58 8.12
CA ASP A 57 -25.36 5.94 9.02
C ASP A 57 -26.74 5.63 8.41
N SER A 58 -27.81 5.86 9.16
CA SER A 58 -29.20 5.63 8.69
C SER A 58 -29.62 6.50 7.50
N ASN A 59 -28.88 7.57 7.20
CA ASN A 59 -29.11 8.43 6.06
C ASN A 59 -28.26 8.03 4.85
N GLY A 60 -27.42 6.99 4.97
CA GLY A 60 -26.52 6.53 3.92
C GLY A 60 -25.23 7.33 3.79
N ASN A 61 -24.84 8.10 4.81
CA ASN A 61 -23.54 8.79 4.81
C ASN A 61 -22.45 7.87 5.35
N ALA A 62 -21.31 7.79 4.65
CA ALA A 62 -20.11 7.14 5.18
C ALA A 62 -19.54 7.98 6.33
N THR A 63 -19.49 7.43 7.54
CA THR A 63 -19.09 8.20 8.74
C THR A 63 -17.80 7.71 9.36
N HIS A 64 -17.64 6.40 9.50
CA HIS A 64 -16.50 5.80 10.18
C HIS A 64 -15.94 4.61 9.42
N THR A 65 -14.65 4.38 9.58
CA THR A 65 -14.04 3.07 9.31
C THR A 65 -14.31 2.21 10.53
N PHE A 66 -15.14 1.17 10.41
CA PHE A 66 -15.62 0.40 11.55
C PHE A 66 -16.28 -0.90 11.14
N HIS A 67 -15.88 -1.99 11.79
CA HIS A 67 -16.50 -3.30 11.62
C HIS A 67 -17.56 -3.57 12.71
N GLY A 68 -17.16 -3.56 13.98
CA GLY A 68 -17.99 -4.00 15.11
C GLY A 68 -18.04 -5.52 15.29
N TYR A 69 -18.71 -6.00 16.34
CA TYR A 69 -18.86 -7.43 16.60
C TYR A 69 -20.04 -8.03 15.81
N PRO A 70 -19.94 -9.28 15.32
CA PRO A 70 -18.79 -10.19 15.40
C PRO A 70 -17.74 -9.91 14.32
N CYS A 71 -16.46 -10.23 14.58
CA CYS A 71 -15.38 -10.18 13.59
C CYS A 71 -14.45 -11.40 13.71
N ASP A 72 -13.36 -11.44 12.93
CA ASP A 72 -12.34 -12.48 12.98
C ASP A 72 -11.87 -12.80 14.42
N CYS A 73 -11.62 -14.08 14.68
CA CYS A 73 -11.26 -14.56 16.02
C CYS A 73 -10.06 -13.80 16.62
N PHE A 74 -10.20 -13.40 17.89
CA PHE A 74 -9.17 -12.72 18.69
C PHE A 74 -8.72 -11.35 18.16
N ARG A 75 -9.46 -10.74 17.24
CA ARG A 75 -9.27 -9.34 16.84
C ARG A 75 -10.03 -8.39 17.77
N ILE A 76 -9.51 -7.17 17.89
CA ILE A 76 -10.24 -6.05 18.49
C ILE A 76 -11.15 -5.47 17.40
N CYS A 77 -12.46 -5.72 17.51
CA CYS A 77 -13.43 -5.43 16.43
C CYS A 77 -13.94 -3.97 16.43
N ASP A 78 -13.64 -3.20 17.48
CA ASP A 78 -14.22 -1.88 17.73
C ASP A 78 -13.27 -0.71 17.45
N LEU A 79 -12.09 -0.98 16.88
CA LEU A 79 -11.20 0.07 16.39
C LEU A 79 -11.86 0.83 15.24
N SER A 80 -11.72 2.16 15.27
CA SER A 80 -12.42 3.05 14.35
C SER A 80 -11.72 4.38 14.13
N GLU A 81 -11.94 4.97 12.96
CA GLU A 81 -11.62 6.36 12.64
C GLU A 81 -12.77 7.03 11.90
N LYS A 82 -12.82 8.37 11.92
CA LYS A 82 -13.71 9.11 11.01
C LYS A 82 -13.25 8.88 9.57
N VAL A 83 -14.18 8.57 8.65
CA VAL A 83 -13.85 8.25 7.24
C VAL A 83 -13.00 9.35 6.60
N GLU A 84 -13.36 10.61 6.77
CA GLU A 84 -12.60 11.73 6.20
C GLU A 84 -11.15 11.79 6.70
N LYS A 85 -10.96 11.52 8.01
CA LYS A 85 -9.63 11.51 8.63
C LYS A 85 -8.81 10.32 8.13
N PHE A 86 -9.43 9.16 8.04
CA PHE A 86 -8.79 7.94 7.53
C PHE A 86 -8.37 8.11 6.07
N LEU A 87 -9.27 8.56 5.18
CA LEU A 87 -8.97 8.76 3.77
C LEU A 87 -7.90 9.84 3.55
N LYS A 88 -7.92 10.92 4.35
CA LYS A 88 -6.84 11.91 4.33
C LYS A 88 -5.49 11.28 4.69
N TYR A 89 -5.45 10.43 5.72
CA TYR A 89 -4.22 9.73 6.08
C TYR A 89 -3.72 8.83 4.94
N ILE A 90 -4.62 8.08 4.30
CA ILE A 90 -4.27 7.25 3.14
C ILE A 90 -3.71 8.11 1.99
N ASP A 91 -4.33 9.26 1.69
CA ASP A 91 -3.83 10.21 0.68
C ASP A 91 -2.41 10.72 1.04
N ASP A 92 -2.17 11.05 2.30
CA ASP A 92 -0.87 11.54 2.78
C ASP A 92 0.24 10.49 2.59
N ILE A 93 -0.02 9.21 2.88
CA ILE A 93 0.99 8.13 2.79
C ILE A 93 1.13 7.51 1.39
N THR A 94 0.17 7.71 0.50
CA THR A 94 0.19 7.16 -0.87
C THR A 94 0.55 8.20 -1.94
N THR A 95 0.61 9.49 -1.58
CA THR A 95 1.04 10.56 -2.50
C THR A 95 2.53 10.82 -2.38
N GLU A 96 3.25 10.69 -3.50
CA GLU A 96 4.67 11.04 -3.56
C GLU A 96 4.92 12.48 -3.10
N GLY A 97 5.92 12.67 -2.23
CA GLY A 97 6.31 14.00 -1.74
C GLY A 97 5.47 14.61 -0.61
N LYS A 98 4.34 13.99 -0.20
CA LYS A 98 3.52 14.48 0.94
C LYS A 98 4.00 14.03 2.33
N CYS A 99 4.90 13.03 2.41
CA CYS A 99 5.55 12.45 3.60
C CYS A 99 4.85 11.23 4.27
N CYS A 100 5.65 10.25 4.74
CA CYS A 100 5.85 9.91 6.18
C CYS A 100 6.00 8.42 6.54
N LEU A 101 5.88 7.46 5.61
CA LEU A 101 6.39 6.11 5.86
C LEU A 101 7.92 6.17 5.89
N LYS A 102 8.49 6.21 7.09
CA LYS A 102 9.92 6.00 7.32
C LYS A 102 10.18 4.51 7.19
N PHE A 103 10.46 4.05 5.97
CA PHE A 103 11.08 2.75 5.74
C PHE A 103 12.48 2.71 6.38
#